data_AF-A0A3A8JVY4-F1
#
_entry.id   AF-A0A3A8JVY4-F1
#
_cell.length_a   1.000
_cell.length_b   1.000
_cell.length_c   1.000
_cell.angle_alpha   90.00
_cell.angle_beta   90.00
_cell.angle_gamma   90.00
#
_symmetry.space_group_name_H-M   'P 1'
#
loop_
_entity.id
_entity.type
_entity.pdbx_description
1 polymer ?
#
loop_
_entity_poly.entity_id
_entity_poly.type
_entity_poly.pdbx_seq_one_letter_code
_entity_poly.pdbx_strand_id
1 'polypeptide(L)'
;MSPGTRRPKRGQTPMLQAISPAPVSSPVSPVKSVMPWMAEPRMPLSDAAPYTVLSAQELYPRICVRDPYFALKDVTVLPGEVVARVPVQMAPDAEAMPLGLGEAGRHLAILGSCGAALVAPKDGQHFYLASAARGQWLQPSAQERATDMLWALAQAEYTGKRTCTARTLLSSSDGTPLFRLEVDYNVLSAAAFTRLFGEARQEMRREPRPAETVQRTPEEWAKLRQNPYSKPLDLRDFQTDGDILRSSLVVTPELCKGHFAMHPVMPVAVVAGGMTRMATTLGRNLERNAEARFVAKDVKLSADSLAYAGQTVVFGAHRTRVRGADHTFACWASVGERVVAQLDVTYTRVD
;
A
#
# COMPACT_ATOMS: atom_id res chain seq x y z
N MET A 1 -11.33 -43.18 -17.64
CA MET A 1 -10.07 -43.14 -16.87
C MET A 1 -9.35 -41.84 -17.22
N SER A 2 -9.39 -40.85 -16.33
CA SER A 2 -8.56 -39.64 -16.39
C SER A 2 -8.04 -39.37 -14.98
N PRO A 3 -6.71 -39.26 -14.75
CA PRO A 3 -6.17 -39.12 -13.41
C PRO A 3 -5.96 -37.65 -13.02
N GLY A 4 -6.34 -37.30 -11.79
CA GLY A 4 -5.43 -36.53 -10.93
C GLY A 4 -5.75 -35.08 -10.59
N THR A 5 -6.96 -34.74 -10.12
CA THR A 5 -7.14 -33.54 -9.28
C THR A 5 -6.91 -33.88 -7.80
N ARG A 6 -5.72 -33.55 -7.28
CA ARG A 6 -5.43 -33.63 -5.84
C ARG A 6 -6.25 -32.59 -5.09
N ARG A 7 -7.17 -33.03 -4.23
CA ARG A 7 -7.81 -32.20 -3.21
C ARG A 7 -6.75 -31.68 -2.22
N PRO A 8 -6.78 -30.40 -1.81
CA PRO A 8 -5.93 -29.92 -0.74
C PRO A 8 -6.36 -30.55 0.59
N LYS A 9 -5.38 -30.95 1.40
CA LYS A 9 -5.60 -31.50 2.74
C LYS A 9 -6.19 -30.41 3.64
N ARG A 10 -7.32 -30.72 4.30
CA ARG A 10 -7.85 -30.00 5.46
C ARG A 10 -6.74 -29.94 6.54
N GLY A 11 -6.33 -28.75 6.94
CA GLY A 11 -5.34 -28.59 8.01
C GLY A 11 -4.52 -27.30 8.04
N GLN A 12 -4.85 -26.26 7.26
CA GLN A 12 -4.23 -24.95 7.43
C GLN A 12 -4.90 -24.19 8.58
N THR A 13 -4.20 -24.09 9.69
CA THR A 13 -4.52 -23.22 10.82
C THR A 13 -4.33 -21.75 10.40
N PRO A 14 -5.28 -20.84 10.65
CA PRO A 14 -5.12 -19.43 10.32
C PRO A 14 -3.98 -18.79 11.14
N MET A 15 -3.39 -17.73 10.57
CA MET A 15 -2.11 -17.13 10.95
C MET A 15 -2.03 -16.48 12.35
N LEU A 16 -3.02 -16.69 13.23
CA LEU A 16 -3.10 -16.10 14.56
C LEU A 16 -3.86 -17.05 15.51
N GLN A 17 -3.15 -17.99 16.14
CA GLN A 17 -3.60 -18.59 17.41
C GLN A 17 -2.46 -18.55 18.42
N ALA A 18 -2.17 -17.32 18.86
CA ALA A 18 -1.57 -17.04 20.17
C ALA A 18 -2.10 -15.70 20.74
N ILE A 19 -3.29 -15.28 20.32
CA ILE A 19 -4.06 -14.18 20.92
C ILE A 19 -5.53 -14.62 20.88
N SER A 20 -6.15 -14.75 22.04
CA SER A 20 -7.55 -15.17 22.19
C SER A 20 -8.52 -14.33 21.36
N PRO A 21 -9.63 -14.91 20.86
CA PRO A 21 -10.67 -14.12 20.23
C PRO A 21 -11.35 -13.24 21.30
N ALA A 22 -11.21 -11.93 21.17
CA ALA A 22 -12.03 -10.98 21.91
C ALA A 22 -13.47 -11.00 21.35
N PRO A 23 -14.49 -10.84 22.20
CA PRO A 23 -15.88 -10.87 21.78
C PRO A 23 -16.19 -9.71 20.83
N VAL A 24 -17.02 -10.02 19.84
CA VAL A 24 -17.71 -9.03 19.00
C VAL A 24 -18.52 -8.12 19.93
N SER A 25 -18.39 -6.80 19.72
CA SER A 25 -18.83 -5.70 20.58
C SER A 25 -17.84 -5.31 21.69
N SER A 26 -16.94 -4.38 21.38
CA SER A 26 -16.36 -3.47 22.36
C SER A 26 -16.22 -2.08 21.73
N PRO A 27 -16.65 -1.01 22.43
CA PRO A 27 -16.59 0.34 21.90
C PRO A 27 -15.14 0.76 21.76
N VAL A 28 -14.77 1.21 20.57
CA VAL A 28 -13.48 1.86 20.29
C VAL A 28 -13.35 3.03 21.27
N SER A 29 -12.48 2.90 22.25
CA SER A 29 -12.17 4.00 23.17
C SER A 29 -11.51 5.14 22.38
N PRO A 30 -11.90 6.40 22.60
CA PRO A 30 -11.29 7.53 21.94
C PRO A 30 -9.89 7.73 22.52
N VAL A 31 -8.86 7.27 21.79
CA VAL A 31 -7.49 7.63 22.12
C VAL A 31 -7.32 9.12 21.81
N LYS A 32 -7.00 9.88 22.86
CA LYS A 32 -6.71 11.31 22.80
C LYS A 32 -5.51 11.54 21.87
N SER A 33 -5.78 11.97 20.65
CA SER A 33 -4.80 12.58 19.74
C SER A 33 -4.70 14.06 20.08
N VAL A 34 -3.66 14.49 20.82
CA VAL A 34 -3.18 15.88 20.75
C VAL A 34 -1.69 15.93 21.12
N MET A 35 -0.82 15.60 20.17
CA MET A 35 0.46 16.32 20.04
C MET A 35 0.44 17.00 18.68
N PRO A 36 0.94 18.25 18.56
CA PRO A 36 0.97 18.95 17.28
C PRO A 36 2.04 18.28 16.39
N TRP A 37 1.62 17.27 15.63
CA TRP A 37 2.49 16.51 14.72
C TRP A 37 2.77 17.29 13.44
N MET A 38 4.06 17.50 13.14
CA MET A 38 4.63 17.96 11.87
C MET A 38 3.79 19.00 11.11
N ALA A 39 3.52 20.15 11.73
CA ALA A 39 2.83 21.25 11.05
C ALA A 39 3.71 21.99 10.04
N GLU A 40 5.04 21.83 10.11
CA GLU A 40 5.97 22.58 9.26
C GLU A 40 7.06 21.67 8.69
N PRO A 41 7.37 21.77 7.39
CA PRO A 41 8.54 21.14 6.81
C PRO A 41 9.81 21.71 7.48
N ARG A 42 10.58 20.86 8.15
CA ARG A 42 11.86 21.26 8.73
C ARG A 42 12.91 21.39 7.62
N MET A 43 13.16 22.64 7.24
CA MET A 43 14.25 23.17 6.41
C MET A 43 14.25 22.79 4.91
N PRO A 44 14.65 23.72 4.02
CA PRO A 44 15.05 23.36 2.67
C PRO A 44 16.28 22.44 2.72
N LEU A 45 16.24 21.35 1.94
CA LEU A 45 17.30 20.32 1.84
C LEU A 45 18.70 20.88 1.55
N SER A 46 18.80 22.08 0.99
CA SER A 46 20.08 22.75 0.70
C SER A 46 20.94 23.01 1.94
N ASP A 47 20.31 23.10 3.12
CA ASP A 47 20.97 23.54 4.35
C ASP A 47 21.20 22.38 5.33
N ALA A 48 20.69 21.18 5.03
CA ALA A 48 20.72 20.01 5.90
C ALA A 48 22.00 19.17 5.69
N ALA A 49 23.18 19.74 5.94
CA ALA A 49 24.41 18.97 6.04
C ALA A 49 24.57 18.41 7.48
N PRO A 50 24.97 17.14 7.68
CA PRO A 50 25.31 16.13 6.67
C PRO A 50 24.11 15.30 6.20
N TYR A 51 24.09 14.96 4.90
CA TYR A 51 23.13 14.04 4.30
C TYR A 51 23.82 12.92 3.52
N THR A 52 23.13 11.81 3.29
CA THR A 52 23.62 10.68 2.47
C THR A 52 22.55 10.21 1.52
N VAL A 53 22.84 10.17 0.22
CA VAL A 53 21.93 9.59 -0.78
C VAL A 53 22.15 8.08 -0.82
N LEU A 54 21.09 7.31 -0.61
CA LEU A 54 21.11 5.85 -0.65
C LEU A 54 20.73 5.33 -2.03
N SER A 55 21.55 4.43 -2.55
CA SER A 55 21.26 3.70 -3.78
C SER A 55 20.25 2.57 -3.55
N ALA A 56 19.62 2.13 -4.64
CA ALA A 56 18.78 0.92 -4.63
C ALA A 56 19.55 -0.33 -4.17
N GLN A 57 20.85 -0.41 -4.46
CA GLN A 57 21.70 -1.54 -4.05
C GLN A 57 21.88 -1.59 -2.52
N GLU A 58 21.87 -0.45 -1.85
CA GLU A 58 21.96 -0.36 -0.39
C GLU A 58 20.63 -0.62 0.30
N LEU A 59 19.51 -0.21 -0.31
CA LEU A 59 18.17 -0.33 0.27
C LEU A 59 17.52 -1.71 0.07
N TYR A 60 17.58 -2.29 -1.13
CA TYR A 60 16.89 -3.54 -1.44
C TYR A 60 17.25 -4.72 -0.54
N PRO A 61 18.52 -4.91 -0.13
CA PRO A 61 18.88 -5.96 0.81
C PRO A 61 18.27 -5.75 2.20
N ARG A 62 17.88 -4.53 2.58
CA ARG A 62 17.35 -4.18 3.90
C ARG A 62 15.83 -4.32 3.99
N ILE A 63 15.10 -3.86 2.96
CA ILE A 63 13.62 -3.74 3.00
C ILE A 63 12.85 -4.76 2.14
N CYS A 64 13.53 -5.61 1.38
CA CYS A 64 12.96 -6.62 0.45
C CYS A 64 12.17 -6.10 -0.75
N VAL A 65 11.68 -4.87 -0.71
CA VAL A 65 10.95 -4.21 -1.81
C VAL A 65 11.93 -3.74 -2.89
N ARG A 66 11.54 -3.94 -4.16
CA ARG A 66 12.35 -3.67 -5.37
C ARG A 66 11.50 -3.06 -6.48
N ASP A 67 12.16 -2.57 -7.52
CA ASP A 67 11.50 -2.19 -8.75
C ASP A 67 10.67 -3.36 -9.34
N PRO A 68 9.50 -3.07 -9.93
CA PRO A 68 8.92 -1.75 -10.17
C PRO A 68 8.04 -1.23 -9.01
N TYR A 69 7.91 -1.99 -7.90
CA TYR A 69 7.09 -1.59 -6.75
C TYR A 69 7.75 -0.46 -5.95
N PHE A 70 9.06 -0.58 -5.72
CA PHE A 70 9.91 0.55 -5.32
C PHE A 70 10.00 1.53 -6.48
N ALA A 71 9.58 2.77 -6.29
CA ALA A 71 9.62 3.80 -7.34
C ALA A 71 10.15 5.15 -6.87
N LEU A 72 10.53 5.24 -5.59
CA LEU A 72 11.13 6.44 -5.00
C LEU A 72 12.43 6.80 -5.70
N LYS A 73 12.71 8.09 -5.81
CA LYS A 73 13.93 8.66 -6.38
C LYS A 73 14.68 9.46 -5.32
N ASP A 74 16.00 9.53 -5.47
CA ASP A 74 16.87 10.38 -4.67
C ASP A 74 16.65 10.21 -3.15
N VAL A 75 16.56 8.95 -2.71
CA VAL A 75 16.33 8.63 -1.28
C VAL A 75 17.53 9.12 -0.48
N THR A 76 17.29 10.09 0.39
CA THR A 76 18.31 10.83 1.12
C THR A 76 18.07 10.69 2.62
N VAL A 77 19.11 10.32 3.34
CA VAL A 77 19.12 10.24 4.80
C VAL A 77 19.58 11.57 5.36
N LEU A 78 18.76 12.12 6.25
CA LEU A 78 19.07 13.26 7.10
C LEU A 78 19.15 12.78 8.56
N PRO A 79 19.69 13.58 9.50
CA PRO A 79 19.66 13.23 10.91
C PRO A 79 18.22 12.98 11.41
N GLY A 80 17.89 11.70 11.66
CA GLY A 80 16.58 11.27 12.17
C GLY A 80 15.48 11.09 11.12
N GLU A 81 15.75 11.35 9.84
CA GLU A 81 14.72 11.39 8.79
C GLU A 81 15.20 10.77 7.48
N VAL A 82 14.25 10.30 6.67
CA VAL A 82 14.50 9.89 5.28
C VAL A 82 13.60 10.69 4.36
N VAL A 83 14.18 11.30 3.34
CA VAL A 83 13.48 12.10 2.34
C VAL A 83 13.62 11.41 0.98
N ALA A 84 12.61 11.52 0.13
CA ALA A 84 12.68 11.03 -1.24
C ALA A 84 11.79 11.86 -2.17
N ARG A 85 12.10 11.78 -3.46
CA ARG A 85 11.20 12.24 -4.51
C ARG A 85 10.23 11.13 -4.90
N VAL A 86 8.97 11.49 -5.06
CA VAL A 86 7.84 10.59 -5.31
C VAL A 86 7.31 10.84 -6.72
N PRO A 87 7.40 9.88 -7.65
CA PRO A 87 6.78 10.02 -8.96
C PRO A 87 5.26 9.84 -8.88
N VAL A 88 4.52 10.53 -9.74
CA VAL A 88 3.10 10.27 -9.99
C VAL A 88 2.96 9.29 -11.15
N GLN A 89 2.63 8.03 -10.87
CA GLN A 89 2.64 6.94 -11.85
C GLN A 89 1.23 6.55 -12.33
N MET A 90 0.19 6.79 -11.54
CA MET A 90 -1.19 6.46 -11.87
C MET A 90 -2.06 7.71 -11.98
N ALA A 91 -3.08 7.68 -12.84
CA ALA A 91 -4.14 8.68 -12.80
C ALA A 91 -5.08 8.36 -11.63
N PRO A 92 -5.48 9.33 -10.80
CA PRO A 92 -6.24 9.10 -9.57
C PRO A 92 -7.73 8.74 -9.79
N ASP A 93 -8.18 8.58 -11.04
CA ASP A 93 -9.57 8.29 -11.43
C ASP A 93 -10.57 9.27 -10.76
N ALA A 94 -11.38 8.79 -9.82
CA ALA A 94 -12.39 9.58 -9.11
C ALA A 94 -11.82 10.39 -7.93
N GLU A 95 -10.59 10.11 -7.52
CA GLU A 95 -9.95 10.82 -6.43
C GLU A 95 -9.43 12.18 -6.93
N ALA A 96 -9.86 13.27 -6.32
CA ALA A 96 -9.52 14.64 -6.71
C ALA A 96 -8.24 15.15 -6.03
N MET A 97 -7.18 14.33 -6.05
CA MET A 97 -5.89 14.63 -5.41
C MET A 97 -4.72 14.39 -6.38
N PRO A 98 -3.51 14.91 -6.09
CA PRO A 98 -2.38 14.81 -7.02
C PRO A 98 -1.98 13.36 -7.37
N LEU A 99 -2.28 12.42 -6.47
CA LEU A 99 -2.22 10.97 -6.66
C LEU A 99 -3.35 10.28 -5.89
N GLY A 100 -3.72 9.08 -6.32
CA GLY A 100 -4.74 8.27 -5.64
C GLY A 100 -4.23 7.76 -4.29
N LEU A 101 -5.16 7.48 -3.36
CA LEU A 101 -4.82 7.10 -1.99
C LEU A 101 -4.00 5.80 -1.93
N GLY A 102 -4.29 4.82 -2.81
CA GLY A 102 -3.50 3.59 -2.91
C GLY A 102 -2.06 3.82 -3.36
N GLU A 103 -1.84 4.76 -4.28
CA GLU A 103 -0.50 5.13 -4.74
C GLU A 103 0.27 5.90 -3.66
N ALA A 104 -0.39 6.84 -2.97
CA ALA A 104 0.20 7.58 -1.85
C ALA A 104 0.61 6.62 -0.74
N GLY A 105 -0.30 5.71 -0.37
CA GLY A 105 -0.05 4.63 0.59
C GLY A 105 1.16 3.79 0.22
N ARG A 106 1.32 3.41 -1.05
CA ARG A 106 2.49 2.65 -1.51
C ARG A 106 3.79 3.41 -1.28
N HIS A 107 3.89 4.64 -1.80
CA HIS A 107 5.14 5.39 -1.75
C HIS A 107 5.56 5.70 -0.32
N LEU A 108 4.61 6.14 0.49
CA LEU A 108 4.86 6.50 1.87
C LEU A 108 5.15 5.28 2.75
N ALA A 109 4.48 4.14 2.54
CA ALA A 109 4.83 2.92 3.26
C ALA A 109 6.25 2.43 2.88
N ILE A 110 6.64 2.51 1.60
CA ILE A 110 8.00 2.15 1.19
C ILE A 110 9.03 3.09 1.82
N LEU A 111 8.80 4.40 1.81
CA LEU A 111 9.69 5.37 2.45
C LEU A 111 9.78 5.12 3.97
N GLY A 112 8.65 4.84 4.61
CA GLY A 112 8.57 4.44 6.01
C GLY A 112 9.40 3.19 6.31
N SER A 113 9.37 2.18 5.43
CA SER A 113 10.23 0.99 5.56
C SER A 113 11.72 1.31 5.40
N CYS A 114 12.08 2.30 4.57
CA CYS A 114 13.46 2.79 4.48
C CYS A 114 13.89 3.43 5.79
N GLY A 115 13.08 4.31 6.36
CA GLY A 115 13.32 4.88 7.69
C GLY A 115 13.48 3.79 8.76
N ALA A 116 12.55 2.82 8.78
CA ALA A 116 12.57 1.70 9.71
C ALA A 116 13.80 0.79 9.57
N ALA A 117 14.40 0.71 8.38
CA ALA A 117 15.63 -0.04 8.15
C ALA A 117 16.88 0.66 8.67
N LEU A 118 16.87 1.99 8.77
CA LEU A 118 18.01 2.76 9.29
C LEU A 118 18.06 2.77 10.82
N VAL A 119 16.90 2.68 11.46
CA VAL A 119 16.79 2.58 12.92
C VAL A 119 16.59 1.14 13.41
N ALA A 120 16.79 0.15 12.52
CA ALA A 120 16.61 -1.25 12.88
C ALA A 120 17.61 -1.67 13.97
N PRO A 121 17.18 -2.36 15.04
CA PRO A 121 18.07 -2.78 16.11
C PRO A 121 19.05 -3.89 15.69
N LYS A 122 18.84 -4.47 14.49
CA LYS A 122 19.68 -5.51 13.91
C LYS A 122 19.84 -5.26 12.43
N ASP A 123 21.07 -5.36 11.97
CA ASP A 123 21.38 -5.33 10.54
C ASP A 123 20.79 -6.53 9.80
N GLY A 124 20.73 -6.37 8.49
CA GLY A 124 20.32 -7.41 7.55
C GLY A 124 18.96 -7.17 6.94
N GLN A 125 18.45 -8.23 6.31
CA GLN A 125 17.20 -8.18 5.56
C GLN A 125 16.00 -8.38 6.46
N HIS A 126 15.07 -7.43 6.40
CA HIS A 126 13.79 -7.49 7.10
C HIS A 126 12.62 -7.31 6.14
N PHE A 127 11.49 -7.88 6.53
CA PHE A 127 10.21 -7.77 5.86
C PHE A 127 9.30 -6.90 6.74
N TYR A 128 8.95 -5.73 6.21
CA TYR A 128 8.11 -4.75 6.89
C TYR A 128 6.65 -4.96 6.45
N LEU A 129 5.91 -5.76 7.21
CA LEU A 129 4.51 -6.07 6.89
C LEU A 129 3.60 -5.00 7.48
N ALA A 130 3.05 -4.12 6.65
CA ALA A 130 2.05 -3.16 7.09
C ALA A 130 0.84 -3.92 7.66
N SER A 131 0.50 -3.65 8.92
CA SER A 131 -0.63 -4.25 9.62
C SER A 131 -1.76 -3.26 9.89
N ALA A 132 -1.41 -1.98 10.03
CA ALA A 132 -2.38 -0.89 10.14
C ALA A 132 -1.84 0.38 9.48
N ALA A 133 -2.73 1.23 8.99
CA ALA A 133 -2.37 2.55 8.51
C ALA A 133 -3.47 3.58 8.81
N ARG A 134 -3.05 4.82 9.07
CA ARG A 134 -3.93 5.97 9.35
C ARG A 134 -3.47 7.13 8.48
N GLY A 135 -4.36 7.71 7.69
CA GLY A 135 -4.00 8.75 6.75
C GLY A 135 -5.06 9.83 6.57
N GLN A 136 -4.62 10.98 6.08
CA GLN A 136 -5.49 12.13 5.80
C GLN A 136 -4.84 13.07 4.78
N TRP A 137 -5.61 13.49 3.79
CA TRP A 137 -5.26 14.65 2.96
C TRP A 137 -5.46 15.93 3.78
N LEU A 138 -4.43 16.77 3.82
CA LEU A 138 -4.38 17.96 4.67
C LEU A 138 -5.16 19.14 4.07
N GLN A 139 -5.46 19.08 2.78
CA GLN A 139 -6.29 20.05 2.08
C GLN A 139 -7.61 19.38 1.64
N PRO A 140 -8.76 19.79 2.17
CA PRO A 140 -10.06 19.20 1.85
C PRO A 140 -10.67 19.82 0.58
N SER A 141 -9.88 20.02 -0.45
CA SER A 141 -10.30 20.61 -1.72
C SER A 141 -9.72 19.83 -2.88
N ALA A 142 -10.43 19.81 -4.00
CA ALA A 142 -9.90 19.23 -5.23
C ALA A 142 -8.55 19.84 -5.59
N GLN A 143 -7.61 19.00 -5.96
CA GLN A 143 -6.33 19.41 -6.52
C GLN A 143 -6.12 18.75 -7.87
N GLU A 144 -5.37 19.43 -8.73
CA GLU A 144 -4.97 18.86 -10.00
C GLU A 144 -3.94 17.75 -9.79
N ARG A 145 -3.88 16.85 -10.78
CA ARG A 145 -2.83 15.83 -10.84
C ARG A 145 -1.48 16.53 -10.91
N ALA A 146 -0.54 16.12 -10.06
CA ALA A 146 0.82 16.64 -10.17
C ALA A 146 1.47 16.19 -11.48
N THR A 147 2.07 17.14 -12.19
CA THR A 147 2.87 16.89 -13.40
C THR A 147 4.33 16.60 -13.08
N ASP A 148 4.81 17.13 -11.95
CA ASP A 148 6.16 16.93 -11.44
C ASP A 148 6.22 15.84 -10.35
N MET A 149 7.45 15.47 -9.97
CA MET A 149 7.65 14.66 -8.77
C MET A 149 7.31 15.45 -7.51
N LEU A 150 6.71 14.75 -6.55
CA LEU A 150 6.41 15.23 -5.23
C LEU A 150 7.58 14.95 -4.28
N TRP A 151 7.52 15.49 -3.07
CA TRP A 151 8.47 15.19 -2.00
C TRP A 151 7.79 14.37 -0.92
N ALA A 152 8.53 13.45 -0.33
CA ALA A 152 8.08 12.75 0.86
C ALA A 152 9.17 12.67 1.91
N LEU A 153 8.74 12.70 3.17
CA LEU A 153 9.56 12.58 4.36
C LEU A 153 9.04 11.41 5.20
N ALA A 154 9.95 10.70 5.86
CA ALA A 154 9.62 9.65 6.81
C ALA A 154 10.49 9.72 8.07
N GLN A 155 9.84 9.48 9.19
CA GLN A 155 10.45 9.14 10.47
C GLN A 155 9.92 7.79 10.91
N ALA A 156 10.77 6.94 11.48
CA ALA A 156 10.37 5.63 11.96
C ALA A 156 10.94 5.36 13.34
N GLU A 157 10.19 4.62 14.14
CA GLU A 157 10.59 4.19 15.47
C GLU A 157 10.16 2.75 15.72
N TYR A 158 10.98 1.97 16.42
CA TYR A 158 10.56 0.66 16.92
C TYR A 158 9.79 0.84 18.22
N THR A 159 8.52 0.44 18.21
CA THR A 159 7.65 0.45 19.40
C THR A 159 7.76 -0.84 20.21
N GLY A 160 8.52 -1.81 19.71
CA GLY A 160 8.77 -3.09 20.35
C GLY A 160 9.79 -3.92 19.57
N LYS A 161 9.98 -5.19 19.97
CA LYS A 161 11.00 -6.07 19.38
C LYS A 161 10.80 -6.38 17.89
N ARG A 162 9.54 -6.36 17.43
CA ARG A 162 9.12 -6.69 16.06
C ARG A 162 8.04 -5.76 15.54
N THR A 163 7.85 -4.61 16.19
CA THR A 163 6.83 -3.63 15.81
C THR A 163 7.53 -2.31 15.57
N CYS A 164 7.20 -1.68 14.45
CA CYS A 164 7.74 -0.39 14.07
C CYS A 164 6.61 0.48 13.54
N THR A 165 6.60 1.75 13.92
CA THR A 165 5.68 2.75 13.39
C THR A 165 6.48 3.74 12.57
N ALA A 166 6.04 4.01 11.34
CA ALA A 166 6.58 5.10 10.54
C ALA A 166 5.52 6.19 10.34
N ARG A 167 5.95 7.44 10.51
CA ARG A 167 5.17 8.64 10.21
C ARG A 167 5.75 9.30 8.99
N THR A 168 4.90 9.62 8.05
CA THR A 168 5.31 10.11 6.74
C THR A 168 4.46 11.28 6.30
N LEU A 169 5.08 12.18 5.56
CA LEU A 169 4.46 13.37 5.00
C LEU A 169 4.79 13.44 3.52
N LEU A 170 3.78 13.63 2.69
CA LEU A 170 3.89 13.94 1.28
C LEU A 170 3.64 15.45 1.10
N SER A 171 4.47 16.10 0.30
CA SER A 171 4.37 17.51 -0.04
C SER A 171 4.47 17.73 -1.56
N SER A 172 3.91 18.84 -2.04
CA SER A 172 4.12 19.32 -3.41
C SER A 172 5.57 19.74 -3.64
N SER A 173 5.90 20.05 -4.90
CA SER A 173 7.23 20.49 -5.32
C SER A 173 7.68 21.80 -4.65
N ASP A 174 6.73 22.66 -4.26
CA ASP A 174 6.96 23.88 -3.49
C ASP A 174 7.05 23.66 -1.95
N GLY A 175 6.93 22.42 -1.49
CA GLY A 175 6.98 22.06 -0.07
C GLY A 175 5.63 22.10 0.65
N THR A 176 4.53 22.47 -0.01
CA THR A 176 3.21 22.50 0.64
C THR A 176 2.78 21.10 1.09
N PRO A 177 2.45 20.87 2.37
CA PRO A 177 2.00 19.58 2.85
C PRO A 177 0.68 19.14 2.20
N LEU A 178 0.64 17.90 1.71
CA LEU A 178 -0.50 17.32 0.99
C LEU A 178 -1.16 16.16 1.77
N PHE A 179 -0.38 15.16 2.16
CA PHE A 179 -0.91 13.93 2.77
C PHE A 179 -0.02 13.47 3.91
N ARG A 180 -0.62 13.11 5.03
CA ARG A 180 0.08 12.42 6.12
C ARG A 180 -0.35 10.97 6.18
N LEU A 181 0.60 10.09 6.47
CA LEU A 181 0.35 8.67 6.68
C LEU A 181 1.20 8.15 7.83
N GLU A 182 0.53 7.52 8.79
CA GLU A 182 1.16 6.67 9.80
C GLU A 182 0.93 5.20 9.42
N VAL A 183 2.00 4.41 9.46
CA VAL A 183 1.96 2.97 9.15
C VAL A 183 2.58 2.19 10.28
N ASP A 184 1.84 1.20 10.78
CA ASP A 184 2.33 0.22 11.75
C ASP A 184 2.78 -1.04 11.01
N TYR A 185 4.01 -1.48 11.28
CA TYR A 185 4.64 -2.65 10.68
C TYR A 185 4.85 -3.76 11.71
N ASN A 186 4.55 -4.98 11.29
CA ASN A 186 5.14 -6.19 11.85
C ASN A 186 6.46 -6.48 11.11
N VAL A 187 7.58 -6.36 11.81
CA VAL A 187 8.93 -6.53 11.26
C VAL A 187 9.42 -7.96 11.46
N LEU A 188 9.66 -8.67 10.37
CA LEU A 188 10.15 -10.04 10.36
C LEU A 188 11.55 -10.12 9.76
N SER A 189 12.44 -10.88 10.41
CA SER A 189 13.70 -11.25 9.76
C SER A 189 13.44 -12.20 8.59
N ALA A 190 14.37 -12.29 7.64
CA ALA A 190 14.26 -13.22 6.51
C ALA A 190 14.01 -14.68 6.92
N ALA A 191 14.64 -15.15 8.01
CA ALA A 191 14.41 -16.48 8.54
C ALA A 191 12.98 -16.66 9.09
N ALA A 192 12.47 -15.67 9.83
CA ALA A 192 11.12 -15.70 10.36
C ALA A 192 10.07 -15.66 9.23
N PHE A 193 10.29 -14.80 8.23
CA PHE A 193 9.43 -14.71 7.05
C PHE A 193 9.40 -16.04 6.29
N THR A 194 10.56 -16.63 5.99
CA THR A 194 10.64 -17.92 5.29
C THR A 194 9.93 -19.04 6.05
N ARG A 195 10.05 -19.08 7.37
CA ARG A 195 9.34 -20.07 8.20
C ARG A 195 7.82 -19.91 8.14
N LEU A 196 7.31 -18.68 8.09
CA LEU A 196 5.88 -18.39 8.09
C LEU A 196 5.25 -18.52 6.70
N PHE A 197 5.99 -18.19 5.65
CA PHE A 197 5.44 -18.04 4.29
C PHE A 197 6.12 -18.93 3.25
N GLY A 198 7.07 -19.76 3.63
CA GLY A 198 7.89 -20.57 2.72
C GLY A 198 7.11 -21.59 1.91
N GLU A 199 5.94 -22.05 2.39
CA GLU A 199 5.06 -22.95 1.62
C GLU A 199 4.46 -22.26 0.38
N ALA A 200 4.28 -20.95 0.44
CA ALA A 200 3.77 -20.14 -0.66
C ALA A 200 4.89 -19.59 -1.56
N ARG A 201 6.12 -20.08 -1.40
CA ARG A 201 7.26 -19.68 -2.21
C ARG A 201 7.03 -20.10 -3.66
N GLN A 202 7.09 -19.13 -4.57
CA GLN A 202 7.01 -19.37 -5.99
C GLN A 202 8.11 -18.57 -6.68
N GLU A 203 8.91 -19.24 -7.50
CA GLU A 203 9.88 -18.56 -8.35
C GLU A 203 9.13 -17.77 -9.42
N MET A 204 9.04 -16.46 -9.23
CA MET A 204 8.43 -15.54 -10.19
C MET A 204 9.31 -15.27 -11.41
N ARG A 205 10.52 -15.84 -11.46
CA ARG A 205 11.34 -15.88 -12.68
C ARG A 205 10.79 -16.99 -13.57
N ARG A 206 9.73 -16.68 -14.32
CA ARG A 206 8.99 -17.67 -15.12
C ARG A 206 9.75 -18.24 -16.32
N GLU A 207 10.92 -17.69 -16.66
CA GLU A 207 11.76 -18.21 -17.73
C GLU A 207 13.21 -18.27 -17.25
N PRO A 208 13.98 -19.32 -17.62
CA PRO A 208 15.43 -19.24 -17.57
C PRO A 208 15.84 -17.93 -18.21
N ARG A 209 16.80 -17.19 -17.63
CA ARG A 209 17.44 -16.13 -18.42
C ARG A 209 17.87 -16.81 -19.73
N PRO A 210 17.45 -16.30 -20.90
CA PRO A 210 18.10 -16.70 -22.14
C PRO A 210 19.61 -16.61 -21.88
N ALA A 211 20.38 -17.57 -22.37
CA ALA A 211 21.83 -17.58 -22.19
C ALA A 211 22.39 -16.16 -22.42
N GLU A 212 23.40 -15.75 -21.66
CA GLU A 212 23.97 -14.38 -21.69
C GLU A 212 24.35 -13.88 -23.10
N THR A 213 24.35 -14.77 -24.08
CA THR A 213 24.50 -14.54 -25.52
C THR A 213 23.30 -13.93 -26.23
N VAL A 214 22.10 -13.87 -25.64
CA VAL A 214 20.92 -13.23 -26.27
C VAL A 214 20.92 -11.73 -25.94
N GLN A 215 21.51 -10.93 -26.81
CA GLN A 215 21.32 -9.47 -26.79
C GLN A 215 19.84 -9.17 -27.03
N ARG A 216 19.17 -8.68 -25.98
CA ARG A 216 17.82 -8.14 -26.08
C ARG A 216 17.86 -6.74 -26.68
N THR A 217 16.90 -6.45 -27.53
CA THR A 217 16.68 -5.11 -28.06
C THR A 217 16.27 -4.13 -26.95
N PRO A 218 16.52 -2.82 -27.11
CA PRO A 218 16.01 -1.79 -26.20
C PRO A 218 14.50 -1.88 -25.97
N GLU A 219 13.72 -2.26 -26.98
CA GLU A 219 12.26 -2.42 -26.93
C GLU A 219 11.83 -3.62 -26.10
N GLU A 220 12.55 -4.75 -26.18
CA GLU A 220 12.32 -5.92 -25.33
C GLU A 220 12.67 -5.63 -23.86
N TRP A 221 13.76 -4.88 -23.64
CA TRP A 221 14.06 -4.36 -22.30
C TRP A 221 12.96 -3.42 -21.80
N ALA A 222 12.40 -2.56 -22.65
CA ALA A 222 11.31 -1.68 -22.28
C ALA A 222 10.02 -2.46 -21.94
N LYS A 223 9.71 -3.52 -22.68
CA LYS A 223 8.58 -4.42 -22.38
C LYS A 223 8.75 -5.18 -21.05
N LEU A 224 9.96 -5.62 -20.73
CA LEU A 224 10.26 -6.26 -19.44
C LEU A 224 10.15 -5.29 -18.25
N ARG A 225 10.36 -3.98 -18.50
CA ARG A 225 10.21 -2.87 -17.54
C ARG A 225 8.78 -2.34 -17.41
N GLN A 226 7.75 -3.05 -17.91
CA GLN A 226 6.37 -2.66 -17.64
C GLN A 226 6.14 -2.59 -16.13
N ASN A 227 5.71 -1.41 -15.67
CA ASN A 227 5.34 -1.14 -14.30
C ASN A 227 3.84 -1.43 -14.15
N PRO A 228 3.43 -2.55 -13.51
CA PRO A 228 2.02 -2.88 -13.36
C PRO A 228 1.29 -1.92 -12.42
N TYR A 229 2.03 -1.14 -11.63
CA TYR A 229 1.50 -0.15 -10.70
C TYR A 229 1.26 1.22 -11.36
N SER A 230 1.40 1.33 -12.68
CA SER A 230 1.07 2.55 -13.45
C SER A 230 -0.38 2.59 -13.94
N LYS A 231 -1.14 1.52 -13.71
CA LYS A 231 -2.55 1.40 -14.13
C LYS A 231 -3.41 0.97 -12.95
N PRO A 232 -4.67 1.42 -12.87
CA PRO A 232 -5.60 0.94 -11.87
C PRO A 232 -5.85 -0.56 -12.03
N LEU A 233 -6.21 -1.22 -10.93
CA LEU A 233 -6.64 -2.61 -10.95
C LEU A 233 -7.84 -2.76 -11.86
N ASP A 234 -7.81 -3.71 -12.78
CA ASP A 234 -8.91 -4.00 -13.71
C ASP A 234 -10.04 -4.78 -13.02
N LEU A 235 -10.75 -4.08 -12.13
CA LEU A 235 -11.96 -4.59 -11.46
C LEU A 235 -13.12 -4.58 -12.46
N ARG A 236 -13.77 -5.73 -12.62
CA ARG A 236 -14.87 -5.97 -13.56
C ARG A 236 -16.05 -6.63 -12.86
N ASP A 237 -17.14 -6.84 -13.61
CA ASP A 237 -18.31 -7.60 -13.16
C ASP A 237 -18.88 -7.06 -11.83
N PHE A 238 -19.03 -5.74 -11.77
CA PHE A 238 -19.54 -5.06 -10.58
C PHE A 238 -20.95 -5.55 -10.24
N GLN A 239 -21.12 -6.01 -9.01
CA GLN A 239 -22.40 -6.44 -8.46
C GLN A 239 -22.85 -5.43 -7.43
N THR A 240 -23.99 -4.80 -7.68
CA THR A 240 -24.60 -3.81 -6.80
C THR A 240 -25.77 -4.42 -6.05
N ASP A 241 -25.84 -4.17 -4.76
CA ASP A 241 -26.95 -4.55 -3.88
C ASP A 241 -27.20 -3.42 -2.88
N GLY A 242 -28.14 -2.51 -3.21
CA GLY A 242 -28.40 -1.30 -2.44
C GLY A 242 -27.16 -0.42 -2.29
N ASP A 243 -26.74 -0.17 -1.04
CA ASP A 243 -25.55 0.61 -0.68
C ASP A 243 -24.25 -0.21 -0.71
N ILE A 244 -24.24 -1.39 -1.34
CA ILE A 244 -23.09 -2.29 -1.42
C ILE A 244 -22.66 -2.50 -2.88
N LEU A 245 -21.34 -2.45 -3.12
CA LEU A 245 -20.72 -2.82 -4.39
C LEU A 245 -19.70 -3.93 -4.17
N ARG A 246 -19.67 -4.93 -5.06
CA ARG A 246 -18.68 -6.02 -5.06
C ARG A 246 -18.07 -6.22 -6.43
N SER A 247 -16.81 -6.64 -6.46
CA SER A 247 -16.09 -7.07 -7.66
C SER A 247 -15.04 -8.12 -7.26
N SER A 248 -14.53 -8.89 -8.22
CA SER A 248 -13.50 -9.88 -7.95
C SER A 248 -12.35 -9.79 -8.96
N LEU A 249 -11.16 -10.19 -8.52
CA LEU A 249 -9.94 -10.17 -9.31
C LEU A 249 -9.07 -11.37 -8.96
N VAL A 250 -8.54 -12.05 -9.98
CA VAL A 250 -7.51 -13.07 -9.78
C VAL A 250 -6.16 -12.39 -9.61
N VAL A 251 -5.47 -12.68 -8.51
CA VAL A 251 -4.13 -12.17 -8.25
C VAL A 251 -3.15 -12.82 -9.22
N THR A 252 -2.59 -12.03 -10.13
CA THR A 252 -1.54 -12.51 -11.03
C THR A 252 -0.16 -12.24 -10.42
N PRO A 253 0.89 -12.99 -10.80
CA PRO A 253 2.26 -12.69 -10.36
C PRO A 253 2.71 -11.27 -10.70
N GLU A 254 2.17 -10.68 -11.77
CA GLU A 254 2.49 -9.31 -12.18
C GLU A 254 2.02 -8.30 -11.12
N LEU A 255 0.88 -8.53 -10.46
CA LEU A 255 0.39 -7.68 -9.36
C LEU A 255 1.24 -7.78 -8.08
N CYS A 256 2.20 -8.71 -8.03
CA CYS A 256 3.10 -8.93 -6.89
C CYS A 256 4.55 -8.49 -7.17
N LYS A 257 4.84 -8.04 -8.40
CA LYS A 257 6.19 -7.82 -8.91
C LYS A 257 6.93 -6.75 -8.10
N GLY A 258 8.07 -7.11 -7.53
CA GLY A 258 8.89 -6.16 -6.73
C GLY A 258 8.45 -5.98 -5.27
N HIS A 259 7.39 -6.65 -4.80
CA HIS A 259 6.96 -6.56 -3.40
C HIS A 259 7.81 -7.43 -2.47
N PHE A 260 7.69 -8.75 -2.59
CA PHE A 260 8.55 -9.71 -1.90
C PHE A 260 9.19 -10.66 -2.89
N ALA A 261 10.51 -10.73 -2.87
CA ALA A 261 11.25 -11.67 -3.70
C ALA A 261 10.81 -13.10 -3.40
N MET A 262 10.51 -13.87 -4.44
CA MET A 262 10.13 -15.30 -4.37
C MET A 262 8.80 -15.61 -3.66
N HIS A 263 8.02 -14.59 -3.29
CA HIS A 263 6.73 -14.76 -2.63
C HIS A 263 5.72 -13.85 -3.31
N PRO A 264 4.98 -14.35 -4.32
CA PRO A 264 4.04 -13.54 -5.08
C PRO A 264 2.83 -13.20 -4.20
N VAL A 265 2.97 -12.12 -3.44
CA VAL A 265 1.95 -11.58 -2.56
C VAL A 265 1.54 -10.21 -3.06
N MET A 266 0.25 -10.03 -3.28
CA MET A 266 -0.33 -8.75 -3.65
C MET A 266 -0.04 -7.70 -2.56
N PRO A 267 0.56 -6.54 -2.90
CA PRO A 267 0.87 -5.53 -1.91
C PRO A 267 -0.39 -4.93 -1.29
N VAL A 268 -0.33 -4.64 0.01
CA VAL A 268 -1.45 -4.01 0.75
C VAL A 268 -1.89 -2.70 0.09
N ALA A 269 -0.96 -1.90 -0.43
CA ALA A 269 -1.30 -0.65 -1.11
C ALA A 269 -2.08 -0.88 -2.43
N VAL A 270 -1.83 -1.99 -3.12
CA VAL A 270 -2.58 -2.37 -4.34
C VAL A 270 -3.98 -2.85 -3.94
N VAL A 271 -4.10 -3.62 -2.85
CA VAL A 271 -5.39 -4.01 -2.27
C VAL A 271 -6.18 -2.76 -1.83
N ALA A 272 -5.52 -1.81 -1.17
CA ALA A 272 -6.12 -0.53 -0.78
C ALA A 272 -6.62 0.25 -2.00
N GLY A 273 -5.83 0.35 -3.08
CA GLY A 273 -6.26 0.97 -4.33
C GLY A 273 -7.48 0.30 -4.97
N GLY A 274 -7.63 -1.02 -4.83
CA GLY A 274 -8.85 -1.72 -5.21
C GLY A 274 -10.04 -1.31 -4.35
N MET A 275 -9.88 -1.27 -3.03
CA MET A 275 -10.93 -0.84 -2.09
C MET A 275 -11.36 0.62 -2.30
N THR A 276 -10.41 1.53 -2.55
CA THR A 276 -10.74 2.95 -2.82
C THR A 276 -11.52 3.10 -4.11
N ARG A 277 -11.13 2.36 -5.17
CA ARG A 277 -11.91 2.31 -6.42
C ARG A 277 -13.33 1.79 -6.20
N MET A 278 -13.53 0.77 -5.36
CA MET A 278 -14.88 0.30 -5.02
C MET A 278 -15.71 1.39 -4.33
N ALA A 279 -15.12 2.10 -3.36
CA ALA A 279 -15.80 3.16 -2.62
C ALA A 279 -16.22 4.32 -3.54
N THR A 280 -15.30 4.82 -4.38
CA THR A 280 -15.60 5.95 -5.27
C THR A 280 -16.55 5.56 -6.40
N THR A 281 -16.45 4.35 -6.95
CA THR A 281 -17.40 3.82 -7.93
C THR A 281 -18.81 3.73 -7.33
N LEU A 282 -18.92 3.20 -6.11
CA LEU A 282 -20.19 3.14 -5.39
C LEU A 282 -20.73 4.55 -5.10
N GLY A 283 -19.86 5.50 -4.70
CA GLY A 283 -20.21 6.91 -4.53
C GLY A 283 -20.86 7.51 -5.77
N ARG A 284 -20.17 7.44 -6.93
CA ARG A 284 -20.68 7.89 -8.24
C ARG A 284 -22.03 7.27 -8.59
N ASN A 285 -22.17 5.95 -8.39
CA ASN A 285 -23.41 5.23 -8.68
C ASN A 285 -24.57 5.71 -7.82
N LEU A 286 -24.36 5.86 -6.51
CA LEU A 286 -25.41 6.26 -5.57
C LEU A 286 -25.81 7.73 -5.73
N GLU A 287 -24.90 8.57 -6.18
CA GLU A 287 -25.17 9.98 -6.51
C GLU A 287 -25.74 10.18 -7.91
N ARG A 288 -25.71 9.13 -8.74
CA ARG A 288 -26.08 9.19 -10.16
C ARG A 288 -25.27 10.25 -10.92
N ASN A 289 -24.00 10.41 -10.54
CA ASN A 289 -23.07 11.32 -11.19
C ASN A 289 -21.77 10.54 -11.48
N ALA A 290 -21.57 10.17 -12.75
CA ALA A 290 -20.39 9.45 -13.20
C ALA A 290 -19.10 10.29 -13.11
N GLU A 291 -19.22 11.61 -13.11
CA GLU A 291 -18.09 12.54 -13.05
C GLU A 291 -17.76 12.97 -11.62
N ALA A 292 -18.59 12.60 -10.63
CA ALA A 292 -18.39 12.99 -9.23
C ALA A 292 -16.97 12.65 -8.77
N ARG A 293 -16.34 13.60 -8.07
CA ARG A 293 -14.97 13.44 -7.58
C ARG A 293 -14.91 13.59 -6.08
N PHE A 294 -13.92 12.93 -5.49
CA PHE A 294 -13.86 12.72 -4.05
C PHE A 294 -12.47 13.01 -3.49
N VAL A 295 -12.42 13.62 -2.31
CA VAL A 295 -11.20 13.78 -1.51
C VAL A 295 -11.33 12.98 -0.22
N ALA A 296 -10.37 12.09 0.07
CA ALA A 296 -10.40 11.32 1.31
C ALA A 296 -10.03 12.20 2.52
N LYS A 297 -10.90 12.27 3.52
CA LYS A 297 -10.66 13.00 4.78
C LYS A 297 -10.00 12.13 5.83
N ASP A 298 -10.58 10.98 6.11
CA ASP A 298 -10.15 10.08 7.16
C ASP A 298 -9.96 8.69 6.57
N VAL A 299 -8.78 8.11 6.75
CA VAL A 299 -8.40 6.80 6.22
C VAL A 299 -7.92 5.94 7.37
N LYS A 300 -8.54 4.78 7.55
CA LYS A 300 -8.08 3.75 8.49
C LYS A 300 -8.06 2.41 7.80
N LEU A 301 -6.88 1.81 7.72
CA LEU A 301 -6.68 0.51 7.10
C LEU A 301 -6.16 -0.49 8.12
N SER A 302 -6.69 -1.71 8.08
CA SER A 302 -6.11 -2.89 8.72
C SER A 302 -5.78 -3.93 7.65
N ALA A 303 -4.65 -4.60 7.81
CA ALA A 303 -4.24 -5.70 6.94
C ALA A 303 -4.01 -6.94 7.80
N ASP A 304 -4.93 -7.90 7.68
CA ASP A 304 -5.00 -9.08 8.54
C ASP A 304 -4.28 -10.27 7.92
N SER A 305 -4.22 -10.34 6.58
CA SER A 305 -3.58 -11.45 5.89
C SER A 305 -3.13 -11.10 4.47
N LEU A 306 -2.52 -12.05 3.76
CA LEU A 306 -1.90 -11.84 2.46
C LEU A 306 -2.70 -12.50 1.33
N ALA A 307 -2.86 -11.82 0.20
CA ALA A 307 -3.42 -12.42 -1.02
C ALA A 307 -2.29 -12.91 -1.93
N TYR A 308 -2.25 -14.21 -2.21
CA TYR A 308 -1.21 -14.84 -3.01
C TYR A 308 -1.61 -14.91 -4.49
N ALA A 309 -0.63 -14.93 -5.39
CA ALA A 309 -0.90 -15.21 -6.80
C ALA A 309 -1.65 -16.53 -7.00
N GLY A 310 -2.59 -16.52 -7.94
CA GLY A 310 -3.52 -17.60 -8.21
C GLY A 310 -4.78 -17.59 -7.33
N GLN A 311 -4.83 -16.79 -6.27
CA GLN A 311 -6.05 -16.60 -5.48
C GLN A 311 -6.98 -15.58 -6.12
N THR A 312 -8.28 -15.75 -5.93
CA THR A 312 -9.29 -14.74 -6.26
C THR A 312 -9.56 -13.89 -5.03
N VAL A 313 -9.36 -12.58 -5.17
CA VAL A 313 -9.73 -11.59 -4.15
C VAL A 313 -11.10 -11.01 -4.51
N VAL A 314 -12.00 -10.98 -3.55
CA VAL A 314 -13.27 -10.26 -3.62
C VAL A 314 -13.09 -8.93 -2.93
N PHE A 315 -13.32 -7.84 -3.66
CA PHE A 315 -13.35 -6.49 -3.14
C PHE A 315 -14.80 -6.08 -2.89
N GLY A 316 -15.04 -5.33 -1.82
CA GLY A 316 -16.33 -4.74 -1.56
C GLY A 316 -16.25 -3.40 -0.86
N ALA A 317 -17.29 -2.60 -1.06
CA ALA A 317 -17.52 -1.35 -0.36
C ALA A 317 -19.00 -1.28 0.06
N HIS A 318 -19.25 -0.77 1.26
CA HIS A 318 -20.57 -0.48 1.79
C HIS A 318 -20.61 0.97 2.27
N ARG A 319 -21.53 1.78 1.75
CA ARG A 319 -21.71 3.15 2.25
C ARG A 319 -22.44 3.11 3.59
N THR A 320 -21.74 3.47 4.66
CA THR A 320 -22.25 3.35 6.04
C THR A 320 -22.86 4.65 6.56
N ARG A 321 -22.49 5.80 5.99
CA ARG A 321 -22.98 7.11 6.41
C ARG A 321 -22.92 8.14 5.29
N VAL A 322 -23.85 9.08 5.29
CA VAL A 322 -23.82 10.30 4.49
C VAL A 322 -24.11 11.50 5.39
N ARG A 323 -23.32 12.57 5.26
CA ARG A 323 -23.53 13.84 5.95
C ARG A 323 -23.15 15.00 5.03
N GLY A 324 -24.14 15.62 4.39
CA GLY A 324 -23.88 16.65 3.37
C GLY A 324 -23.09 16.04 2.21
N ALA A 325 -21.94 16.62 1.89
CA ALA A 325 -21.02 16.11 0.86
C ALA A 325 -20.09 14.99 1.35
N ASP A 326 -20.14 14.62 2.64
CA ASP A 326 -19.29 13.58 3.20
C ASP A 326 -19.97 12.20 3.14
N HIS A 327 -19.27 11.22 2.59
CA HIS A 327 -19.69 9.82 2.44
C HIS A 327 -18.68 8.92 3.14
N THR A 328 -19.12 8.14 4.11
CA THR A 328 -18.27 7.15 4.78
C THR A 328 -18.53 5.76 4.21
N PHE A 329 -17.46 5.05 3.90
CA PHE A 329 -17.48 3.70 3.36
C PHE A 329 -16.67 2.75 4.25
N ALA A 330 -17.25 1.59 4.52
CA ALA A 330 -16.53 0.43 5.03
C ALA A 330 -16.22 -0.49 3.85
N CYS A 331 -14.94 -0.66 3.57
CA CYS A 331 -14.44 -1.45 2.45
C CYS A 331 -13.68 -2.67 2.95
N TRP A 332 -13.66 -3.73 2.15
CA TRP A 332 -12.95 -4.95 2.47
C TRP A 332 -12.38 -5.63 1.23
N ALA A 333 -11.37 -6.45 1.46
CA ALA A 333 -10.85 -7.41 0.50
C ALA A 333 -10.75 -8.79 1.18
N SER A 334 -11.21 -9.86 0.52
CA SER A 334 -11.16 -11.22 1.07
C SER A 334 -10.79 -12.27 0.05
N VAL A 335 -10.24 -13.40 0.52
CA VAL A 335 -10.04 -14.63 -0.26
C VAL A 335 -10.85 -15.74 0.41
N GLY A 336 -11.99 -16.09 -0.19
CA GLY A 336 -12.99 -16.92 0.50
C GLY A 336 -13.48 -16.22 1.77
N GLU A 337 -13.46 -16.92 2.90
CA GLU A 337 -13.84 -16.39 4.22
C GLU A 337 -12.72 -15.57 4.89
N ARG A 338 -11.49 -15.62 4.36
CA ARG A 338 -10.34 -14.95 4.97
C ARG A 338 -10.28 -13.50 4.55
N VAL A 339 -10.39 -12.59 5.51
CA VAL A 339 -10.19 -11.15 5.31
C VAL A 339 -8.70 -10.88 5.05
N VAL A 340 -8.41 -10.20 3.95
CA VAL A 340 -7.07 -9.73 3.57
C VAL A 340 -6.83 -8.36 4.18
N ALA A 341 -7.76 -7.44 3.96
CA ALA A 341 -7.69 -6.09 4.50
C ALA A 341 -9.09 -5.48 4.66
N GLN A 342 -9.18 -4.49 5.54
CA GLN A 342 -10.34 -3.61 5.69
C GLN A 342 -9.88 -2.16 5.58
N LEU A 343 -10.76 -1.31 5.06
CA LEU A 343 -10.53 0.12 4.91
C LEU A 343 -11.82 0.87 5.27
N ASP A 344 -11.76 1.67 6.34
CA ASP A 344 -12.75 2.69 6.61
C ASP A 344 -12.25 4.01 6.03
N VAL A 345 -13.05 4.60 5.15
CA VAL A 345 -12.70 5.87 4.50
C VAL A 345 -13.89 6.81 4.45
N THR A 346 -13.67 8.06 4.82
CA THR A 346 -14.62 9.15 4.56
C THR A 346 -14.13 9.96 3.38
N TYR A 347 -14.96 10.06 2.35
CA TYR A 347 -14.75 10.87 1.16
C TYR A 347 -15.65 12.10 1.18
N THR A 348 -15.11 13.25 0.81
CA THR A 348 -15.89 14.47 0.55
C THR A 348 -16.02 14.67 -0.94
N ARG A 349 -17.25 14.84 -1.42
CA ARG A 349 -17.51 15.28 -2.79
C ARG A 349 -17.11 16.74 -2.96
N VAL A 350 -16.43 17.05 -4.06
CA VAL A 350 -15.79 18.37 -4.28
C VAL A 350 -16.25 19.08 -5.55
N ASP A 351 -17.36 18.63 -6.14
CA ASP A 351 -17.95 19.16 -7.37
C ASP A 351 -19.49 19.29 -7.30
#